data_AF-A0A0P8YX42-F1
#
_entry.id   AF-A0A0P8YX42-F1
#
_cell.length_a   1.000
_cell.length_b   1.000
_cell.length_c   1.000
_cell.angle_alpha   90.00
_cell.angle_beta   90.00
_cell.angle_gamma   90.00
#
_symmetry.space_group_name_H-M   'P 1'
#
loop_
_entity.id
_entity.type
_entity.pdbx_description
1 polymer ?
#
loop_
_entity_poly.entity_id
_entity_poly.type
_entity_poly.pdbx_seq_one_letter_code
_entity_poly.pdbx_strand_id
1 'polypeptide(L)' 'MDQVPTQTPLSVQILKDLKKEGFKFCVPTIIYAFMEAVGMVNDHIVDCPCHDKLAALAR' A
#
# COMPACT_ATOMS: atom_id res chain seq x y z
N MET A 1 -6.99 0.96 16.21
CA MET A 1 -6.77 0.59 14.79
C MET A 1 -5.85 1.66 14.20
N ASP A 2 -4.69 1.87 14.85
CA ASP A 2 -3.86 3.06 14.65
C ASP A 2 -2.41 2.70 14.27
N GLN A 3 -2.16 1.40 14.05
CA GLN A 3 -0.82 0.87 13.76
C GLN A 3 -0.50 0.90 12.25
N VAL A 4 -1.53 0.95 11.39
CA VAL A 4 -1.39 0.95 9.93
C VAL A 4 -1.97 2.27 9.40
N PRO A 5 -1.21 3.07 8.64
CA PRO A 5 -1.71 4.32 8.07
C PRO A 5 -2.72 4.04 6.96
N THR A 6 -3.60 4.99 6.65
CA THR A 6 -4.55 4.85 5.53
C THR A 6 -4.02 5.40 4.20
N GLN A 7 -2.88 6.09 4.24
CA GLN A 7 -2.19 6.65 3.08
C GLN A 7 -0.74 6.97 3.44
N THR A 8 0.13 7.03 2.43
CA THR A 8 1.54 7.40 2.57
C THR A 8 1.92 8.48 1.56
N PRO A 9 3.04 9.21 1.77
CA PRO A 9 3.55 10.13 0.77
C PRO A 9 3.76 9.47 -0.60
N LEU A 10 4.15 8.19 -0.60
CA LEU A 10 4.30 7.39 -1.82
C LEU A 10 2.96 7.13 -2.52
N SER A 11 1.90 6.78 -1.79
CA SER A 11 0.58 6.59 -2.41
C SER A 11 0.02 7.89 -3.00
N VAL A 12 0.35 9.04 -2.41
CA VAL A 12 0.04 10.37 -2.97
C VAL A 12 0.82 10.66 -4.25
N GLN A 13 2.09 10.25 -4.33
CA GLN A 13 2.89 10.40 -5.53
C GLN A 13 2.37 9.52 -6.67
N ILE A 14 2.17 8.22 -6.41
CA ILE A 14 1.63 7.26 -7.40
C ILE A 14 0.27 7.73 -7.90
N LEU A 15 -0.59 8.23 -7.01
CA LEU A 15 -1.86 8.85 -7.40
C LEU A 15 -1.67 9.97 -8.45
N LYS A 16 -0.73 10.89 -8.21
CA LYS A 16 -0.50 12.03 -9.12
C LYS A 16 -0.05 11.53 -10.49
N ASP A 17 0.79 10.50 -10.52
CA ASP A 17 1.30 9.93 -11.76
C ASP A 17 0.20 9.18 -12.52
N LEU A 18 -0.59 8.35 -11.84
CA LEU A 18 -1.76 7.69 -12.43
C LEU A 18 -2.80 8.69 -12.95
N LYS A 19 -3.01 9.81 -12.26
CA LYS A 19 -3.89 10.88 -12.75
C LYS A 19 -3.37 11.52 -14.04
N LYS A 20 -2.05 11.68 -14.20
CA LYS A 20 -1.45 12.19 -15.45
C LYS A 20 -1.64 11.21 -16.61
N GLU A 21 -1.56 9.91 -16.32
CA GLU A 21 -1.81 8.83 -17.29
C GLU A 21 -3.31 8.63 -17.61
N GLY A 22 -4.21 9.44 -17.02
CA GLY A 22 -5.64 9.45 -17.33
C GLY A 22 -6.48 8.47 -16.50
N PHE A 23 -5.91 7.82 -15.48
CA PHE A 23 -6.67 6.96 -14.58
C PHE A 23 -7.65 7.78 -13.73
N LYS A 24 -8.86 7.23 -13.57
CA LYS A 24 -9.94 7.80 -12.75
C LYS A 24 -10.16 6.95 -11.51
N PHE A 25 -10.80 7.54 -10.49
CA PHE A 25 -11.09 6.86 -9.22
C PHE A 25 -9.86 6.43 -8.42
N CYS A 26 -8.71 7.04 -8.69
CA CYS A 26 -7.53 6.94 -7.86
C CYS A 26 -7.62 8.04 -6.80
N VAL A 27 -7.68 7.68 -5.52
CA VAL A 27 -7.45 8.56 -4.36
C VAL A 27 -6.36 7.94 -3.49
N PRO A 28 -5.62 8.70 -2.64
CA PRO A 28 -4.42 8.20 -1.97
C PRO A 28 -4.67 6.94 -1.14
N THR A 29 -5.86 6.84 -0.53
CA THR A 29 -6.30 5.67 0.24
C THR A 29 -6.52 4.43 -0.62
N ILE A 30 -7.14 4.58 -1.79
CA ILE A 30 -7.32 3.44 -2.73
C ILE A 30 -5.96 2.97 -3.25
N ILE A 31 -5.06 3.91 -3.54
CA ILE A 31 -3.70 3.56 -4.00
C ILE A 31 -2.93 2.85 -2.88
N TYR A 32 -3.06 3.30 -1.63
CA TYR A 32 -2.44 2.63 -0.51
C TYR A 32 -2.97 1.20 -0.31
N ALA A 33 -4.29 1.03 -0.28
CA ALA A 33 -4.92 -0.28 -0.18
C ALA A 33 -4.52 -1.20 -1.34
N PHE A 34 -4.36 -0.66 -2.54
CA PHE A 34 -3.86 -1.41 -3.69
C PHE A 34 -2.41 -1.85 -3.48
N MET A 35 -1.54 -0.96 -2.98
CA MET A 35 -0.14 -1.29 -2.67
C MET A 35 -0.04 -2.41 -1.63
N GLU A 36 -0.88 -2.41 -0.60
CA GLU A 36 -0.98 -3.50 0.37
C GLU A 36 -1.42 -4.80 -0.31
N ALA A 37 -2.49 -4.76 -1.12
CA ALA A 37 -3.08 -5.94 -1.75
C ALA A 37 -2.16 -6.66 -2.75
N VAL A 38 -1.34 -5.90 -3.50
CA VAL A 38 -0.41 -6.47 -4.48
C VAL A 38 0.99 -6.75 -3.91
N GLY A 39 1.19 -6.51 -2.61
CA GLY A 39 2.46 -6.79 -1.94
C GLY A 39 3.57 -5.76 -2.21
N MET A 40 3.23 -4.55 -2.63
CA MET A 40 4.18 -3.43 -2.66
C MET A 40 4.55 -2.95 -1.24
N VAL A 41 3.66 -3.17 -0.27
CA VAL A 41 3.88 -2.89 1.16
C VAL A 41 3.40 -4.11 1.96
N ASN A 42 4.17 -4.49 2.98
CA ASN A 42 3.78 -5.54 3.93
C ASN A 42 3.36 -4.89 5.25
N ASP A 43 2.08 -4.52 5.35
CA ASP A 43 1.50 -3.89 6.55
C ASP A 43 0.67 -4.89 7.39
N HIS A 44 0.94 -6.18 7.24
CA HIS A 44 0.45 -7.15 8.22
C HIS A 44 0.96 -6.76 9.61
N ILE A 45 0.06 -6.73 10.61
CA ILE A 45 0.48 -6.53 12.00
C ILE A 45 1.46 -7.64 12.41
N VAL A 46 2.39 -7.34 13.32
CA VAL A 46 3.48 -8.27 13.69
C VAL A 46 2.99 -9.60 14.27
N ASP A 47 1.82 -9.62 14.91
CA ASP A 47 1.20 -10.83 15.43
C ASP A 47 0.47 -11.65 14.34
N CYS A 48 0.44 -11.17 13.09
CA CYS A 48 -0.13 -11.90 11.97
C CYS A 48 0.79 -13.07 11.58
N PRO A 49 0.26 -14.30 11.44
CA PRO A 49 1.07 -15.47 11.05
C PRO A 49 1.68 -15.39 9.64
N CYS A 50 1.28 -14.38 8.85
CA CYS A 50 1.82 -14.11 7.52
C CYS A 50 2.93 -13.05 7.52
N HIS A 51 3.09 -12.25 8.59
CA HIS A 51 4.02 -11.12 8.60
C HIS A 51 5.45 -11.55 8.25
N ASP A 52 6.02 -12.50 9.00
CA ASP A 52 7.40 -12.95 8.79
C ASP A 52 7.60 -13.71 7.49
N LYS A 53 6.56 -14.47 7.08
CA LYS A 53 6.58 -15.22 5.82
C LYS A 53 6.69 -14.29 4.62
N LEU A 54 5.91 -13.21 4.63
CA LEU A 54 5.93 -12.21 3.55
C LEU A 54 7.17 -11.31 3.63
N ALA A 55 7.62 -10.97 4.84
CA ALA A 55 8.86 -10.22 5.03
C ALA A 55 10.08 -10.97 4.44
N ALA A 56 10.12 -12.29 4.56
CA ALA A 56 11.16 -13.13 3.96
C ALA A 56 11.09 -13.21 2.41
N LEU A 57 9.99 -12.79 1.78
CA LEU A 57 9.83 -12.76 0.33
C LEU A 57 10.23 -11.42 -0.30
N ALA A 58 10.37 -10.36 0.51
CA ALA A 58 10.85 -9.07 0.05
C ALA A 58 12.29 -9.22 -0.46
N ARG A 59 12.53 -8.84 -1.72
CA ARG A 59 13.82 -8.93 -2.41
C ARG A 59 14.47 -7.58 -2.53
#